data_AF-A0A3A8ZB23-F1
#
_entry.id   AF-A0A3A8ZB23-F1
#
_cell.length_a   1.000
_cell.length_b   1.000
_cell.length_c   1.000
_cell.angle_alpha   90.00
_cell.angle_beta   90.00
_cell.angle_gamma   90.00
#
_symmetry.space_group_name_H-M   'P 1'
#
loop_
_entity.id
_entity.type
_entity.pdbx_description
1 polymer ?
#
loop_
_entity_poly.entity_id
_entity_poly.type
_entity_poly.pdbx_seq_one_letter_code
_entity_poly.pdbx_strand_id
1 'polypeptide(L)' 'MTRIKEKAVEMIQRMPDDDMFYVINILQNLEEMTARKDTEREQAMAAFQDILKYRGRLPEDFDADRELAEAREEKYGNLG' A
#
# COMPACT_ATOMS: atom_id res chain seq x y z
N MET A 1 4.69 24.44 13.15
CA MET A 1 5.57 23.29 13.49
C MET A 1 4.90 22.53 14.65
N THR A 2 5.16 21.24 14.86
CA THR A 2 4.59 20.51 16.02
C THR A 2 5.62 20.47 17.15
N ARG A 3 5.20 20.36 18.42
CA ARG A 3 6.10 20.25 19.59
C ARG A 3 7.16 19.15 19.45
N ILE A 4 6.80 18.06 18.75
CA ILE A 4 7.72 16.96 18.46
C ILE A 4 8.79 17.39 17.45
N LYS A 5 8.40 18.09 16.38
CA LYS A 5 9.34 18.59 15.36
C LYS A 5 10.30 19.63 15.94
N GLU A 6 9.84 20.50 16.82
CA GLU A 6 10.69 21.50 17.50
C GLU A 6 11.76 20.84 18.37
N LYS A 7 11.37 19.86 19.19
CA LYS A 7 12.32 19.09 20.02
C LYS A 7 13.35 18.34 19.18
N ALA A 8 12.95 17.77 18.03
CA ALA A 8 13.86 17.05 17.14
C ALA A 8 14.92 18.00 16.53
N VAL A 9 14.50 19.20 16.10
CA VAL A 9 15.43 20.22 15.56
C VAL A 9 16.45 20.64 16.61
N GLU A 10 16.02 20.88 17.84
CA GLU A 10 16.91 21.26 18.95
C GLU A 10 17.95 20.17 19.28
N MET A 11 17.55 18.89 19.22
CA MET A 11 18.46 17.77 19.43
C MET A 11 19.50 17.66 18.29
N ILE A 12 19.07 17.82 17.05
CA ILE A 12 19.94 17.77 15.86
C ILE A 12 20.98 18.90 15.90
N GLN A 13 20.56 20.13 16.25
CA GLN A 13 21.46 21.28 16.32
C GLN A 13 22.60 21.15 17.33
N ARG A 14 22.44 20.30 18.35
CA ARG A 14 23.46 20.04 19.38
C ARG A 14 24.38 18.88 19.03
N MET A 15 24.10 18.16 17.95
CA MET A 15 24.86 16.98 17.55
C MET A 15 26.13 17.40 16.79
N PRO A 16 27.26 16.70 16.97
CA PRO A 16 28.45 16.91 16.14
C PRO A 16 28.19 16.54 14.68
N ASP A 17 28.82 17.24 13.74
CA ASP A 17 28.67 16.99 12.30
C ASP A 17 29.07 15.56 11.90
N ASP A 18 30.05 14.97 12.58
CA ASP A 18 30.50 13.59 12.32
C ASP A 18 29.38 12.55 12.56
N ASP A 19 28.48 12.82 13.51
CA ASP A 19 27.35 11.94 13.83
C ASP A 19 26.14 12.18 12.90
N MET A 20 26.09 13.32 12.21
CA MET A 20 24.98 13.70 11.34
C MET A 20 24.83 12.79 10.11
N PHE A 21 25.91 12.17 9.65
CA PHE A 21 25.86 11.20 8.54
C PHE A 21 24.94 10.02 8.86
N TYR A 22 24.96 9.52 10.10
CA TYR A 22 24.08 8.42 10.53
C TYR A 22 22.62 8.88 10.60
N VAL A 23 22.38 10.09 11.10
CA VAL A 23 21.04 10.66 11.19
C VAL A 23 20.42 10.85 9.82
N ILE A 24 21.19 11.38 8.85
CA ILE A 24 20.72 11.57 7.47
C ILE A 24 20.33 10.23 6.84
N ASN A 25 21.15 9.19 6.99
CA ASN A 25 20.85 7.86 6.46
C ASN A 25 19.55 7.29 7.05
N ILE A 26 19.33 7.43 8.36
CA ILE A 26 18.10 6.93 9.00
C ILE A 26 16.87 7.70 8.50
N LEU A 27 16.97 9.03 8.38
CA LEU A 27 15.87 9.86 7.90
C LEU A 27 15.51 9.55 6.44
N GLN A 28 16.50 9.36 5.57
CA GLN A 28 16.27 8.96 4.17
C GLN A 28 15.59 7.59 4.07
N ASN A 29 16.05 6.60 4.84
CA ASN A 29 15.41 5.29 4.88
C ASN A 29 13.95 5.37 5.36
N LEU A 30 13.67 6.21 6.38
CA LEU A 30 12.32 6.40 6.87
C LEU A 30 11.40 7.06 5.83
N GLU A 31 11.93 8.03 5.08
CA GLU A 31 11.22 8.69 3.98
C GLU A 31 10.90 7.69 2.86
N GLU A 32 11.86 6.87 2.44
CA GLU A 32 11.62 5.80 1.47
C GLU A 32 10.57 4.78 1.94
N MET A 33 10.64 4.37 3.21
CA MET A 33 9.67 3.42 3.78
C MET A 33 8.25 4.01 3.84
N THR A 34 8.12 5.29 4.15
CA THR A 34 6.81 5.97 4.19
C THR A 34 6.25 6.18 2.79
N ALA A 35 7.07 6.62 1.84
CA ALA A 35 6.69 6.75 0.44
C ALA A 35 6.21 5.41 -0.16
N ARG A 36 6.90 4.30 0.14
CA ARG A 36 6.45 2.96 -0.30
C ARG A 36 5.08 2.60 0.26
N LYS A 37 4.83 2.84 1.55
CA LYS A 37 3.51 2.59 2.17
C LYS A 37 2.41 3.44 1.54
N ASP A 38 2.69 4.69 1.19
CA ASP A 38 1.73 5.53 0.50
C ASP A 38 1.40 4.99 -0.89
N THR A 39 2.41 4.55 -1.66
CA THR A 39 2.18 3.93 -2.98
C THR A 39 1.40 2.61 -2.88
N GLU A 40 1.69 1.75 -1.90
CA GLU A 40 0.94 0.51 -1.67
C GLU A 40 -0.51 0.80 -1.30
N ARG A 41 -0.75 1.83 -0.48
CA ARG A 41 -2.10 2.27 -0.09
C ARG A 41 -2.88 2.79 -1.28
N GLU A 42 -2.27 3.59 -2.14
CA GLU A 42 -2.87 4.09 -3.38
C GLU A 42 -3.26 2.94 -4.32
N GLN A 43 -2.39 1.96 -4.51
CA GLN A 43 -2.68 0.77 -5.30
C GLN A 43 -3.84 -0.04 -4.73
N ALA A 44 -3.85 -0.27 -3.40
CA ALA A 44 -4.95 -0.97 -2.73
C ALA A 44 -6.28 -0.24 -2.88
N MET A 45 -6.29 1.10 -2.75
CA MET A 45 -7.47 1.92 -2.96
C MET A 45 -7.95 1.90 -4.43
N ALA A 46 -7.03 1.93 -5.39
CA ALA A 46 -7.37 1.81 -6.81
C ALA A 46 -7.99 0.45 -7.15
N ALA A 47 -7.39 -0.65 -6.66
CA ALA A 47 -7.93 -1.99 -6.83
C ALA A 47 -9.32 -2.14 -6.18
N PHE A 48 -9.50 -1.59 -4.98
CA PHE A 48 -10.80 -1.58 -4.32
C PHE A 48 -11.87 -0.79 -5.09
N GLN A 49 -11.51 0.40 -5.60
CA GLN A 49 -12.41 1.19 -6.45
C GLN A 49 -12.77 0.45 -7.74
N ASP A 50 -11.82 -0.28 -8.33
CA ASP A 50 -12.08 -1.08 -9.53
C ASP A 50 -13.09 -2.20 -9.27
N ILE A 51 -12.93 -2.94 -8.17
CA ILE A 51 -13.91 -3.96 -7.72
C ILE A 51 -15.29 -3.32 -7.50
N LEU A 52 -15.34 -2.14 -6.87
CA LEU A 52 -16.61 -1.45 -6.61
C LEU A 52 -17.36 -1.05 -7.90
N LYS A 53 -16.68 -0.86 -9.04
CA LYS A 53 -17.37 -0.59 -10.33
C LYS A 53 -18.29 -1.73 -10.77
N TYR A 54 -18.05 -2.94 -10.27
CA TYR A 54 -18.84 -4.13 -10.56
C TYR A 54 -19.93 -4.39 -9.51
N ARG A 55 -19.93 -3.64 -8.40
CA ARG A 55 -20.93 -3.77 -7.33
C ARG A 55 -22.31 -3.38 -7.87
N GLY A 56 -23.28 -4.30 -7.78
CA GLY A 56 -24.66 -4.09 -8.23
C GLY A 56 -24.88 -4.21 -9.74
N ARG A 57 -23.91 -4.73 -10.50
CA ARG A 57 -24.05 -5.04 -11.94
C ARG A 57 -24.31 -6.52 -12.22
N LEU A 58 -24.38 -7.34 -11.18
CA LEU A 58 -24.68 -8.76 -11.33
C LEU A 58 -26.18 -8.92 -11.60
N PRO A 59 -26.57 -9.71 -12.61
CA PRO A 59 -27.97 -10.06 -12.85
C PRO A 59 -28.65 -10.63 -11.60
N GLU A 60 -29.98 -10.50 -11.50
CA GLU A 60 -30.76 -11.06 -10.38
C GLU A 60 -30.66 -12.58 -10.28
N ASP A 61 -30.38 -13.25 -11.41
CA ASP A 61 -30.17 -14.69 -11.54
C ASP A 61 -28.70 -15.11 -11.51
N PHE A 62 -27.79 -14.22 -11.11
CA PHE A 62 -26.37 -14.51 -11.05
C PHE A 62 -26.06 -15.54 -9.95
N ASP A 63 -25.70 -16.76 -10.37
CA ASP A 63 -25.24 -17.83 -9.50
C ASP A 63 -23.71 -17.80 -9.37
N ALA A 64 -23.24 -17.20 -8.28
CA ALA A 64 -21.81 -17.04 -8.02
C ALA A 64 -21.05 -18.37 -7.94
N ASP A 65 -21.69 -19.45 -7.48
CA ASP A 65 -21.06 -20.75 -7.30
C ASP A 65 -20.91 -21.47 -8.65
N ARG A 66 -21.93 -21.39 -9.51
CA ARG A 66 -21.86 -21.94 -10.88
C ARG A 66 -20.79 -21.24 -11.72
N GLU A 67 -20.82 -19.91 -11.76
CA GLU A 67 -19.89 -19.10 -12.56
C GLU A 67 -18.42 -19.33 -12.12
N LEU A 68 -18.18 -19.46 -10.81
CA LEU A 68 -16.85 -19.75 -10.29
C LEU A 68 -16.38 -21.16 -10.64
N ALA A 69 -17.28 -22.15 -10.63
CA ALA A 69 -16.96 -23.52 -11.02
C ALA A 69 -16.62 -23.61 -12.52
N GLU A 70 -17.41 -22.97 -13.38
CA GLU A 70 -17.18 -22.92 -14.83
C GLU A 70 -15.84 -22.23 -15.17
N ALA A 71 -15.55 -21.07 -14.56
CA ALA A 71 -14.28 -20.37 -14.78
C ALA A 71 -13.05 -21.17 -14.31
N ARG A 72 -13.17 -21.96 -13.24
CA ARG A 72 -12.10 -22.85 -12.78
C ARG A 72 -11.89 -24.01 -13.74
N GLU A 73 -12.97 -24.63 -14.23
CA GLU A 73 -12.90 -25.72 -15.21
C GLU A 73 -12.29 -25.24 -16.54
N GLU A 74 -12.71 -24.08 -17.05
CA GLU A 74 -12.14 -23.50 -18.28
C GLU A 74 -10.63 -23.24 -18.14
N LYS A 75 -10.21 -22.69 -17.00
CA LYS A 75 -8.81 -22.30 -16.77
C LYS A 75 -7.89 -23.45 -16.38
N TYR A 76 -8.39 -24.44 -15.63
CA TYR A 76 -7.57 -25.50 -15.03
C TYR A 76 -7.99 -26.93 -15.43
N GLY A 77 -9.14 -27.14 -16.06
CA GLY A 77 -9.64 -28.48 -16.44
C GLY A 77 -8.83 -29.15 -17.55
N ASN A 78 -8.11 -28.37 -18.35
CA ASN A 78 -7.20 -28.88 -19.40
C ASN A 78 -5.79 -29.23 -18.88
N LEU A 79 -5.54 -29.18 -17.57
CA LEU A 79 -4.25 -29.57 -16.96
C LEU A 79 -4.21 -31.06 -16.55
N GLY A 80 -5.19 -31.85 -16.99
CA GLY A 80 -5.27 -33.30 -16.81
C GLY A 80 -4.80 -34.09 -18.02
#